data_AF-A0A897NSP2-F1
#
_entry.id   AF-A0A897NSP2-F1
#
_cell.length_a   1.000
_cell.length_b   1.000
_cell.length_c   1.000
_cell.angle_alpha   90.00
_cell.angle_beta   90.00
_cell.angle_gamma   90.00
#
_symmetry.space_group_name_H-M   'P 1'
#
loop_
_entity.id
_entity.type
_entity.pdbx_description
1 polymer ?
#
loop_
_entity_poly.entity_id
_entity_poly.type
_entity_poly.pdbx_seq_one_letter_code
_entity_poly.pdbx_strand_id
1 'polypeptide(L)'
;MERRHVFGGAIALTGLVLTAIQLVHGVQQLDGFEGQTRGIVFSVETVPFVLVGLALTYVGYWLSLQDEYEPDLPRIALWGLGGGLLFASVSALIVFSQQVKPTVDILDQARYIAVNHVTIGVVVGVLVGLYDARGRAHQRALEAERDRTEQFANKAMDINTYGRELTRSDSVDAVSALCIQALQGFLGLTETAFVVVGDEDYRLVDSTMVDVPDSALAELARRSRDQEPTTVVIHDSLPGPLSDRADGALSLRITELDGGSAVLLALADDPDGFNDEDVQLLELLLAHAATALDFVSDEHTIDAGR
;
A
#
# COMPACT_ATOMS: atom_id res chain seq x y z
N MET A 1 -16.07 8.36 -17.35
CA MET A 1 -16.72 8.48 -16.03
C MET A 1 -16.16 7.38 -15.16
N GLU A 2 -15.46 7.73 -14.08
CA GLU A 2 -14.90 6.75 -13.14
C GLU A 2 -16.05 5.95 -12.50
N ARG A 3 -15.80 4.67 -12.20
CA ARG A 3 -16.86 3.75 -11.73
C ARG A 3 -17.45 4.25 -10.41
N ARG A 4 -16.65 4.94 -9.59
CA ARG A 4 -17.08 5.60 -8.35
C ARG A 4 -18.27 6.55 -8.51
N HIS A 5 -18.28 7.38 -9.53
CA HIS A 5 -19.37 8.33 -9.75
C HIS A 5 -20.65 7.65 -10.24
N VAL A 6 -20.51 6.58 -11.02
CA VAL A 6 -21.65 5.81 -11.53
C VAL A 6 -22.34 5.05 -10.41
N PHE A 7 -21.59 4.27 -9.61
CA PHE A 7 -22.17 3.46 -8.53
C PHE A 7 -22.58 4.29 -7.32
N GLY A 8 -21.73 5.22 -6.86
CA GLY A 8 -22.06 6.14 -5.78
C GLY A 8 -23.26 7.02 -6.14
N GLY A 9 -23.28 7.54 -7.38
CA GLY A 9 -24.42 8.27 -7.93
C GLY A 9 -25.69 7.44 -8.02
N ALA A 10 -25.61 6.17 -8.42
CA ALA A 10 -26.77 5.27 -8.48
C ALA A 10 -27.34 4.96 -7.08
N ILE A 11 -26.49 4.72 -6.08
CA ILE A 11 -26.92 4.53 -4.69
C ILE A 11 -27.56 5.82 -4.16
N ALA A 12 -26.95 6.98 -4.45
CA ALA A 12 -27.48 8.27 -4.04
C ALA A 12 -28.85 8.55 -4.66
N LEU A 13 -28.98 8.30 -5.96
CA LEU A 13 -30.24 8.43 -6.70
C LEU A 13 -31.31 7.47 -6.14
N THR A 14 -30.93 6.24 -5.80
CA THR A 14 -31.84 5.26 -5.19
C THR A 14 -32.35 5.76 -3.84
N GLY A 15 -31.48 6.33 -3.01
CA GLY A 15 -31.87 6.98 -1.76
C GLY A 15 -32.87 8.11 -1.96
N LEU A 16 -32.62 9.00 -2.93
CA LEU A 16 -33.52 10.10 -3.27
C LEU A 16 -34.88 9.62 -3.76
N VAL A 17 -34.90 8.60 -4.63
CA VAL A 17 -36.13 8.00 -5.14
C VAL A 17 -36.93 7.37 -4.00
N LEU A 18 -36.28 6.63 -3.11
CA LEU A 18 -36.93 6.06 -1.92
C LEU A 18 -37.50 7.15 -1.01
N THR A 19 -36.75 8.22 -0.74
CA THR A 19 -37.24 9.36 0.03
C THR A 19 -38.48 10.00 -0.61
N ALA A 20 -38.48 10.21 -1.93
CA ALA A 20 -39.62 10.76 -2.64
C ALA A 20 -40.86 9.86 -2.56
N ILE A 21 -40.68 8.55 -2.75
CA ILE A 21 -41.75 7.55 -2.61
C ILE A 21 -42.32 7.57 -1.20
N GLN A 22 -41.46 7.62 -0.17
CA GLN A 22 -41.88 7.63 1.23
C GLN A 22 -42.66 8.90 1.59
N LEU A 23 -42.28 10.06 1.06
CA LEU A 23 -43.06 11.29 1.24
C LEU A 23 -44.44 11.21 0.60
N VAL A 24 -44.54 10.71 -0.63
CA VAL A 24 -45.82 10.54 -1.33
C VAL A 24 -46.71 9.55 -0.58
N HIS A 25 -46.15 8.41 -0.17
CA HIS A 25 -46.86 7.41 0.62
C HIS A 25 -47.32 7.95 1.97
N GLY A 26 -46.45 8.68 2.67
CA GLY A 26 -46.78 9.29 3.94
C GLY A 26 -47.95 10.26 3.82
N VAL A 27 -47.97 11.11 2.79
CA VAL A 27 -49.09 12.05 2.55
C VAL A 27 -50.39 11.31 2.23
N GLN A 28 -50.36 10.30 1.35
CA GLN A 28 -51.55 9.51 0.99
C GLN A 28 -52.13 8.76 2.18
N GLN A 29 -51.30 8.30 3.11
CA GLN A 29 -51.75 7.61 4.31
C GLN A 29 -52.54 8.53 5.25
N LEU A 30 -52.33 9.85 5.18
CA LEU A 30 -53.01 10.82 6.04
C LEU A 30 -54.47 11.08 5.64
N ASP A 31 -54.90 10.66 4.46
CA ASP A 31 -56.28 10.89 3.98
C ASP A 31 -57.33 10.16 4.84
N GLY A 32 -56.92 9.14 5.61
CA GLY A 32 -57.77 8.42 6.55
C GLY A 32 -57.76 8.93 8.00
N PHE A 33 -57.00 9.99 8.32
CA PHE A 33 -56.80 10.46 9.70
C PHE A 33 -57.08 11.97 9.85
N GLU A 34 -57.79 12.34 10.91
CA GLU A 34 -58.12 13.72 11.26
C GLU A 34 -57.41 14.19 12.54
N GLY A 35 -57.22 15.51 12.68
CA GLY A 35 -56.73 16.15 13.91
C GLY A 35 -55.31 15.74 14.35
N GLN A 36 -55.13 15.54 15.65
CA GLN A 36 -53.83 15.25 16.27
C GLN A 36 -53.24 13.89 15.83
N THR A 37 -54.10 12.91 15.53
CA THR A 37 -53.69 11.57 15.07
C THR A 37 -52.94 11.62 13.75
N ARG A 38 -53.30 12.57 12.86
CA ARG A 38 -52.63 12.81 11.57
C ARG A 38 -51.14 13.16 11.75
N GLY A 39 -50.84 14.05 12.69
CA GLY A 39 -49.46 14.46 12.98
C GLY A 39 -48.62 13.32 13.58
N ILE A 40 -49.22 12.50 14.43
CA ILE A 40 -48.53 11.36 15.07
C ILE A 40 -48.21 10.28 14.04
N VAL A 41 -49.18 9.89 13.20
CA VAL A 41 -48.98 8.86 12.16
C VAL A 41 -47.89 9.26 11.18
N PHE A 42 -47.89 10.51 10.69
CA PHE A 42 -46.83 10.98 9.79
C PHE A 42 -45.45 10.94 10.47
N SER A 43 -45.37 11.42 11.71
CA SER A 43 -44.10 11.51 12.44
C SER A 43 -43.50 10.13 12.77
N VAL A 44 -44.35 9.14 13.06
CA VAL A 44 -43.89 7.81 13.47
C VAL A 44 -43.69 6.89 12.25
N GLU A 45 -44.56 6.96 11.24
CA GLU A 45 -44.55 6.02 10.13
C GLU A 45 -43.87 6.54 8.87
N THR A 46 -43.74 7.85 8.68
CA THR A 46 -43.12 8.43 7.48
C THR A 46 -41.72 8.97 7.74
N VAL A 47 -41.54 9.77 8.80
CA VAL A 47 -40.27 10.47 9.07
C VAL A 47 -39.07 9.51 9.18
N PRO A 48 -39.14 8.37 9.90
CA PRO A 48 -38.00 7.45 9.97
C PRO A 48 -37.56 6.93 8.61
N PHE A 49 -38.49 6.60 7.71
CA PHE A 49 -38.16 6.07 6.39
C PHE A 49 -37.62 7.15 5.45
N VAL A 50 -38.11 8.40 5.58
CA VAL A 50 -37.54 9.57 4.90
C VAL A 50 -36.09 9.77 5.33
N LEU A 51 -35.80 9.72 6.64
CA LEU A 51 -34.44 9.83 7.17
C LEU A 51 -33.54 8.70 6.69
N VAL A 52 -34.06 7.47 6.61
CA VAL A 52 -33.33 6.32 6.08
C VAL A 52 -32.97 6.50 4.59
N GLY A 53 -33.90 6.99 3.76
CA GLY A 53 -33.62 7.30 2.35
C GLY A 53 -32.60 8.44 2.17
N LEU A 54 -32.66 9.45 3.03
CA LEU A 54 -31.65 10.53 3.05
C LEU A 54 -30.28 10.03 3.52
N ALA A 55 -30.23 9.14 4.51
CA ALA A 55 -28.99 8.50 4.96
C ALA A 55 -28.38 7.67 3.82
N LEU A 56 -29.19 6.91 3.08
CA LEU A 56 -28.73 6.17 1.90
C LEU A 56 -28.20 7.11 0.81
N THR A 57 -28.87 8.25 0.61
CA THR A 57 -28.42 9.30 -0.32
C THR A 57 -27.03 9.82 0.07
N TYR A 58 -26.86 10.15 1.35
CA TYR A 58 -25.59 10.60 1.91
C TYR A 58 -24.49 9.54 1.76
N VAL A 59 -24.79 8.27 2.04
CA VAL A 59 -23.83 7.16 1.84
C VAL A 59 -23.42 7.03 0.37
N GLY A 60 -24.36 7.11 -0.57
CA GLY A 60 -24.05 7.07 -2.00
C GLY A 60 -23.15 8.23 -2.44
N TYR A 61 -23.44 9.44 -1.96
CA TYR A 61 -22.60 10.61 -2.21
C TYR A 61 -21.21 10.45 -1.57
N TRP A 62 -21.13 10.03 -0.32
CA TRP A 62 -19.86 9.79 0.38
C TRP A 62 -19.00 8.74 -0.34
N LEU A 63 -19.60 7.63 -0.78
CA LEU A 63 -18.90 6.61 -1.57
C LEU A 63 -18.38 7.13 -2.92
N SER A 64 -18.99 8.15 -3.50
CA SER A 64 -18.50 8.77 -4.73
C SER A 64 -17.24 9.61 -4.55
N LEU A 65 -16.86 9.91 -3.29
CA LEU A 65 -15.67 10.66 -2.91
C LEU A 65 -14.53 9.76 -2.37
N GLN A 66 -14.76 8.46 -2.21
CA GLN A 66 -13.80 7.55 -1.55
C GLN A 66 -13.18 6.57 -2.56
N ASP A 67 -11.87 6.69 -2.76
CA ASP A 67 -11.13 5.92 -3.77
C ASP A 67 -10.86 4.48 -3.31
N GLU A 68 -10.72 4.28 -2.00
CA GLU A 68 -10.43 2.99 -1.37
C GLU A 68 -11.48 1.90 -1.72
N TYR A 69 -12.74 2.31 -1.92
CA TYR A 69 -13.87 1.42 -2.11
C TYR A 69 -14.22 1.16 -3.57
N GLU A 70 -13.57 1.82 -4.55
CA GLU A 70 -13.91 1.68 -5.97
C GLU A 70 -14.00 0.21 -6.47
N PRO A 71 -13.09 -0.71 -6.07
CA PRO A 71 -13.19 -2.12 -6.47
C PRO A 71 -14.42 -2.84 -5.94
N ASP A 72 -14.92 -2.42 -4.76
CA ASP A 72 -15.97 -3.11 -4.01
C ASP A 72 -17.38 -2.51 -4.25
N LEU A 73 -17.49 -1.35 -4.91
CA LEU A 73 -18.77 -0.68 -5.20
C LEU A 73 -19.84 -1.54 -5.90
N PRO A 74 -19.51 -2.36 -6.93
CA PRO A 74 -20.52 -3.23 -7.55
C PRO A 74 -21.10 -4.25 -6.55
N ARG A 75 -20.30 -4.67 -5.56
CA ARG A 75 -20.71 -5.63 -4.55
C ARG A 75 -21.59 -4.98 -3.49
N ILE A 76 -21.30 -3.75 -3.09
CA ILE A 76 -22.17 -2.95 -2.22
C ILE A 76 -23.55 -2.79 -2.87
N ALA A 77 -23.58 -2.44 -4.16
CA ALA A 77 -24.83 -2.34 -4.91
C ALA A 77 -25.58 -3.69 -5.00
N LEU A 78 -24.86 -4.79 -5.22
CA LEU A 78 -25.43 -6.14 -5.25
C LEU A 78 -26.05 -6.54 -3.91
N TRP A 79 -25.40 -6.22 -2.79
CA TRP A 79 -25.96 -6.45 -1.47
C TRP A 79 -27.23 -5.61 -1.22
N GLY A 80 -27.25 -4.35 -1.66
CA GLY A 80 -28.45 -3.51 -1.63
C GLY A 80 -29.61 -4.12 -2.43
N LEU A 81 -29.36 -4.56 -3.67
CA LEU A 81 -30.35 -5.23 -4.51
C LEU A 81 -30.83 -6.55 -3.88
N GLY A 82 -29.90 -7.36 -3.37
CA GLY A 82 -30.21 -8.62 -2.71
C GLY A 82 -31.06 -8.44 -1.45
N GLY A 83 -30.72 -7.45 -0.62
CA GLY A 83 -31.49 -7.10 0.57
C GLY A 83 -32.89 -6.60 0.22
N GLY A 84 -33.02 -5.74 -0.80
CA GLY A 84 -34.31 -5.28 -1.31
C GLY A 84 -35.18 -6.44 -1.81
N LEU A 85 -34.61 -7.35 -2.61
CA LEU A 85 -35.32 -8.52 -3.16
C LEU A 85 -35.75 -9.50 -2.06
N LEU A 86 -34.89 -9.74 -1.06
CA LEU A 86 -35.19 -10.60 0.08
C LEU A 86 -36.38 -10.06 0.86
N PHE A 87 -36.35 -8.76 1.20
CA PHE A 87 -37.44 -8.14 1.96
C PHE A 87 -38.72 -7.99 1.15
N ALA A 88 -38.63 -7.76 -0.17
CA ALA A 88 -39.79 -7.82 -1.07
C ALA A 88 -40.48 -9.19 -0.99
N SER A 89 -39.68 -10.26 -1.05
CA SER A 89 -40.16 -11.64 -0.98
C SER A 89 -40.80 -11.97 0.37
N VAL A 90 -40.17 -11.56 1.47
CA VAL A 90 -40.73 -11.71 2.82
C VAL A 90 -42.04 -10.94 2.96
N SER A 91 -42.11 -9.71 2.44
CA SER A 91 -43.34 -8.92 2.50
C SER A 91 -44.46 -9.53 1.67
N ALA A 92 -44.17 -10.05 0.47
CA ALA A 92 -45.16 -10.75 -0.35
C ALA A 92 -45.72 -11.99 0.38
N LEU A 93 -44.86 -12.74 1.07
CA LEU A 93 -45.26 -13.89 1.87
C LEU A 93 -46.17 -13.50 3.06
N ILE A 94 -45.85 -12.40 3.76
CA ILE A 94 -46.67 -11.89 4.86
C ILE A 94 -48.06 -11.49 4.36
N VAL A 95 -48.13 -10.71 3.28
CA VAL A 95 -49.39 -10.27 2.67
C VAL A 95 -50.23 -11.48 2.25
N PHE A 96 -49.61 -12.47 1.59
CA PHE A 96 -50.28 -13.69 1.18
C PHE A 96 -50.82 -14.49 2.38
N SER A 97 -50.01 -14.64 3.44
CA SER A 97 -50.40 -15.35 4.67
C SER A 97 -51.59 -14.70 5.38
N GLN A 98 -51.64 -13.37 5.41
CA GLN A 98 -52.75 -12.61 6.01
C GLN A 98 -54.04 -12.71 5.19
N GLN A 99 -53.96 -12.83 3.86
CA GLN A 99 -55.13 -13.06 3.01
C GLN A 99 -55.82 -14.40 3.26
N VAL A 100 -55.09 -15.41 3.74
CA VAL A 100 -55.67 -16.72 4.10
C VAL A 100 -56.61 -16.62 5.32
N LYS A 101 -56.53 -15.56 6.13
CA LYS A 101 -57.43 -15.27 7.25
C LYS A 101 -57.91 -13.81 7.21
N PRO A 102 -58.91 -13.49 6.36
CA PRO A 102 -59.33 -12.12 6.15
C PRO A 102 -60.03 -11.62 7.42
N THR A 103 -59.31 -10.82 8.21
CA THR A 103 -59.87 -10.16 9.40
C THR A 103 -60.15 -8.67 9.13
N VAL A 104 -59.51 -8.10 8.09
CA VAL A 104 -59.63 -6.71 7.60
C VAL A 104 -59.34 -6.70 6.08
N ASP A 105 -59.83 -5.71 5.33
CA ASP A 105 -59.55 -5.52 3.90
C ASP A 105 -58.13 -4.94 3.69
N ILE A 106 -57.13 -5.82 3.68
CA ILE A 106 -55.69 -5.47 3.78
C ILE A 106 -55.07 -5.14 2.40
N LEU A 107 -55.81 -5.31 1.30
CA LEU A 107 -55.28 -5.13 -0.06
C LEU A 107 -54.81 -3.69 -0.32
N ASP A 108 -55.53 -2.68 0.19
CA ASP A 108 -55.11 -1.28 0.08
C ASP A 108 -53.92 -0.95 0.98
N GLN A 109 -53.69 -1.73 2.04
CA GLN A 109 -52.61 -1.50 3.00
C GLN A 109 -51.32 -2.27 2.67
N ALA A 110 -51.45 -3.37 1.90
CA ALA A 110 -50.35 -4.25 1.50
C ALA A 110 -49.24 -3.51 0.72
N ARG A 111 -49.60 -2.52 -0.11
CA ARG A 111 -48.64 -1.71 -0.86
C ARG A 111 -47.70 -0.91 0.04
N TYR A 112 -48.19 -0.38 1.15
CA TYR A 112 -47.39 0.43 2.07
C TYR A 112 -46.42 -0.45 2.87
N ILE A 113 -46.90 -1.62 3.31
CA ILE A 113 -46.08 -2.61 4.02
C ILE A 113 -44.92 -3.08 3.12
N ALA A 114 -45.20 -3.38 1.85
CA ALA A 114 -44.19 -3.84 0.90
C ALA A 114 -43.09 -2.80 0.65
N VAL A 115 -43.45 -1.54 0.41
CA VAL A 115 -42.46 -0.47 0.16
C VAL A 115 -41.58 -0.21 1.38
N ASN A 116 -42.14 -0.27 2.59
CA ASN A 116 -41.36 -0.12 3.83
C ASN A 116 -40.36 -1.26 4.02
N HIS A 117 -40.77 -2.51 3.78
CA HIS A 117 -39.88 -3.66 3.87
C HIS A 117 -38.76 -3.59 2.83
N VAL A 118 -39.08 -3.25 1.58
CA VAL A 118 -38.06 -3.08 0.52
C VAL A 118 -37.06 -1.99 0.88
N THR A 119 -37.53 -0.86 1.41
CA THR A 119 -36.66 0.25 1.85
C THR A 119 -35.67 -0.23 2.93
N ILE A 120 -36.17 -0.96 3.93
CA ILE A 120 -35.33 -1.55 4.99
C ILE A 120 -34.33 -2.54 4.38
N GLY A 121 -34.79 -3.42 3.50
CA GLY A 121 -33.95 -4.43 2.86
C GLY A 121 -32.81 -3.83 2.06
N VAL A 122 -33.08 -2.79 1.27
CA VAL A 122 -32.04 -2.08 0.49
C VAL A 122 -31.01 -1.46 1.42
N VAL A 123 -31.43 -0.79 2.49
CA VAL A 123 -30.52 -0.11 3.42
C VAL A 123 -29.68 -1.12 4.19
N VAL A 124 -30.30 -2.17 4.75
CA VAL A 124 -29.58 -3.25 5.44
C VAL A 124 -28.59 -3.93 4.49
N GLY A 125 -29.00 -4.19 3.26
CA GLY A 125 -28.13 -4.73 2.22
C GLY A 125 -26.91 -3.85 1.98
N VAL A 126 -27.11 -2.55 1.73
CA VAL A 126 -26.00 -1.61 1.53
C VAL A 126 -25.07 -1.53 2.75
N LEU A 127 -25.60 -1.55 3.97
CA LEU A 127 -24.79 -1.58 5.20
C LEU A 127 -23.92 -2.84 5.29
N VAL A 128 -24.50 -4.02 5.01
CA VAL A 128 -23.75 -5.28 4.97
C VAL A 128 -22.67 -5.25 3.90
N GLY A 129 -23.00 -4.71 2.72
CA GLY A 129 -22.04 -4.55 1.63
C GLY A 129 -20.87 -3.64 2.02
N LEU A 130 -21.14 -2.53 2.71
CA LEU A 130 -20.10 -1.62 3.19
C LEU A 130 -19.21 -2.27 4.24
N TYR A 131 -19.78 -3.05 5.16
CA TYR A 131 -19.01 -3.79 6.15
C TYR A 131 -18.09 -4.84 5.51
N ASP A 132 -18.58 -5.59 4.53
CA ASP A 132 -17.80 -6.56 3.76
C ASP A 132 -16.68 -5.88 2.95
N ALA A 133 -16.97 -4.74 2.31
CA ALA A 133 -15.97 -3.93 1.60
C ALA A 133 -14.86 -3.44 2.54
N ARG A 134 -15.24 -2.94 3.73
CA ARG A 134 -14.28 -2.51 4.75
C ARG A 134 -13.40 -3.66 5.24
N GLY A 135 -13.99 -4.83 5.47
CA GLY A 135 -13.23 -6.02 5.88
C GLY A 135 -12.15 -6.39 4.86
N ARG A 136 -12.48 -6.31 3.57
CA ARG A 136 -11.54 -6.62 2.49
C ARG A 136 -10.47 -5.56 2.30
N ALA A 137 -10.82 -4.29 2.39
CA ALA A 137 -9.83 -3.22 2.32
C ALA A 137 -8.80 -3.37 3.44
N HIS A 138 -9.25 -3.71 4.65
CA HIS A 138 -8.37 -4.03 5.76
C HIS A 138 -7.52 -5.28 5.49
N GLN A 139 -8.09 -6.34 4.94
CA GLN A 139 -7.34 -7.55 4.59
C GLN A 139 -6.27 -7.27 3.52
N ARG A 140 -6.58 -6.48 2.48
CA ARG A 140 -5.62 -6.06 1.45
C ARG A 140 -4.47 -5.26 2.05
N ALA A 141 -4.76 -4.38 3.01
CA ALA A 141 -3.72 -3.62 3.71
C ALA A 141 -2.80 -4.55 4.54
N LEU A 142 -3.37 -5.52 5.26
CA LEU A 142 -2.61 -6.50 6.02
C LEU A 142 -1.77 -7.43 5.13
N GLU A 143 -2.31 -7.85 3.98
CA GLU A 143 -1.58 -8.65 2.99
C GLU A 143 -0.39 -7.86 2.43
N ALA A 144 -0.60 -6.59 2.06
CA ALA A 144 0.49 -5.73 1.58
C ALA A 144 1.59 -5.50 2.64
N GLU A 145 1.20 -5.31 3.91
CA GLU A 145 2.15 -5.18 5.03
C GLU A 145 2.93 -6.48 5.28
N ARG A 146 2.24 -7.62 5.20
CA ARG A 146 2.86 -8.94 5.32
C ARG A 146 3.85 -9.19 4.19
N ASP A 147 3.44 -8.94 2.94
CA ASP A 147 4.29 -9.16 1.76
C ASP A 147 5.56 -8.29 1.83
N ARG A 148 5.43 -7.03 2.26
CA ARG A 148 6.57 -6.14 2.53
C ARG A 148 7.49 -6.71 3.61
N THR A 149 6.93 -7.18 4.73
CA THR A 149 7.70 -7.76 5.83
C THR A 149 8.41 -9.06 5.42
N GLU A 150 7.73 -9.94 4.67
CA GLU A 150 8.32 -11.17 4.15
C GLU A 150 9.44 -10.86 3.14
N GLN A 151 9.26 -9.87 2.28
CA GLN A 151 10.29 -9.43 1.36
C GLN A 151 11.53 -8.90 2.11
N PHE A 152 11.33 -8.05 3.12
CA PHE A 152 12.42 -7.57 3.97
C PHE A 152 13.13 -8.72 4.70
N ALA A 153 12.38 -9.65 5.29
CA ALA A 153 12.93 -10.81 5.98
C ALA A 153 13.76 -11.72 5.06
N ASN A 154 13.30 -11.94 3.83
CA ASN A 154 14.05 -12.71 2.82
C ASN A 154 15.36 -11.99 2.45
N LYS A 155 15.30 -10.68 2.15
CA LYS A 155 16.50 -9.87 1.88
C LYS A 155 17.49 -9.93 3.06
N ALA A 156 17.01 -9.79 4.29
CA ALA A 156 17.87 -9.86 5.48
C ALA A 156 18.50 -11.25 5.70
N MET A 157 17.77 -12.33 5.40
CA MET A 157 18.28 -13.70 5.48
C MET A 157 19.44 -13.92 4.52
N ASP A 158 19.30 -13.42 3.31
CA ASP A 158 20.34 -13.50 2.29
C ASP A 158 21.55 -12.62 2.67
N ILE A 159 21.35 -11.43 3.25
CA ILE A 159 22.46 -10.59 3.76
C ILE A 159 23.25 -11.31 4.85
N ASN A 160 22.57 -11.99 5.77
CA ASN A 160 23.25 -12.81 6.76
C ASN A 160 24.06 -13.95 6.09
N THR A 161 23.62 -14.44 4.93
CA THR A 161 24.38 -15.42 4.15
C THR A 161 25.65 -14.81 3.58
N TYR A 162 25.58 -13.63 2.95
CA TYR A 162 26.78 -12.90 2.52
C TYR A 162 27.68 -12.50 3.69
N GLY A 163 27.13 -12.07 4.82
CA GLY A 163 27.89 -11.73 6.02
C GLY A 163 28.74 -12.90 6.52
N ARG A 164 28.20 -14.13 6.47
CA ARG A 164 28.96 -15.35 6.80
C ARG A 164 30.06 -15.66 5.79
N GLU A 165 29.84 -15.39 4.51
CA GLU A 165 30.84 -15.60 3.45
C GLU A 165 31.94 -14.53 3.48
N LEU A 166 31.57 -13.28 3.73
CA LEU A 166 32.48 -12.14 3.95
C LEU A 166 33.42 -12.43 5.11
N THR A 167 32.90 -12.87 6.25
CA THR A 167 33.72 -13.20 7.43
C THR A 167 34.68 -14.39 7.21
N ARG A 168 34.47 -15.18 6.15
CA ARG A 168 35.36 -16.30 5.74
C ARG A 168 36.28 -15.93 4.58
N SER A 169 36.26 -14.68 4.14
CA SER A 169 37.07 -14.24 3.02
C SER A 169 38.49 -13.95 3.47
N ASP A 170 39.47 -14.47 2.73
CA ASP A 170 40.89 -14.37 3.09
C ASP A 170 41.62 -13.23 2.34
N SER A 171 40.89 -12.42 1.55
CA SER A 171 41.48 -11.33 0.76
C SER A 171 40.49 -10.20 0.50
N VAL A 172 41.03 -9.00 0.26
CA VAL A 172 40.24 -7.81 -0.10
C VAL A 172 39.49 -8.03 -1.43
N ASP A 173 40.10 -8.73 -2.39
CA ASP A 173 39.46 -9.05 -3.67
C ASP A 173 38.22 -9.94 -3.48
N ALA A 174 38.31 -10.97 -2.63
CA ALA A 174 37.16 -11.83 -2.30
C ALA A 174 36.03 -11.05 -1.60
N VAL A 175 36.38 -10.17 -0.65
CA VAL A 175 35.41 -9.29 0.02
C VAL A 175 34.74 -8.37 -1.00
N SER A 176 35.51 -7.76 -1.90
CA SER A 176 34.98 -6.84 -2.91
C SER A 176 34.00 -7.52 -3.87
N ALA A 177 34.33 -8.73 -4.34
CA ALA A 177 33.49 -9.53 -5.22
C ALA A 177 32.16 -9.91 -4.54
N LEU A 178 32.21 -10.32 -3.27
CA LEU A 178 31.00 -10.63 -2.49
C LEU A 178 30.13 -9.38 -2.26
N CYS A 179 30.73 -8.23 -2.00
CA CYS A 179 29.99 -6.96 -1.86
C CYS A 179 29.28 -6.57 -3.16
N ILE A 180 29.97 -6.67 -4.30
CA ILE A 180 29.40 -6.41 -5.63
C ILE A 180 28.27 -7.41 -5.92
N GLN A 181 28.49 -8.70 -5.65
CA GLN A 181 27.48 -9.73 -5.86
C GLN A 181 26.24 -9.50 -4.98
N ALA A 182 26.43 -9.07 -3.73
CA ALA A 182 25.33 -8.72 -2.84
C ALA A 182 24.53 -7.53 -3.38
N LEU A 183 25.17 -6.44 -3.81
CA LEU A 183 24.48 -5.29 -4.42
C LEU A 183 23.65 -5.69 -5.66
N GLN A 184 24.22 -6.55 -6.51
CA GLN A 184 23.53 -7.08 -7.68
C GLN A 184 22.33 -7.95 -7.30
N GLY A 185 22.50 -8.84 -6.33
CA GLY A 185 21.46 -9.77 -5.90
C GLY A 185 20.29 -9.10 -5.17
N PHE A 186 20.57 -8.11 -4.33
CA PHE A 186 19.55 -7.50 -3.46
C PHE A 186 18.81 -6.33 -4.06
N LEU A 187 19.56 -5.44 -4.70
CA LEU A 187 19.05 -4.17 -5.18
C LEU A 187 18.97 -4.11 -6.69
N GLY A 188 19.39 -5.18 -7.39
CA GLY A 188 19.47 -5.20 -8.84
C GLY A 188 20.50 -4.21 -9.39
N LEU A 189 21.42 -3.72 -8.53
CA LEU A 189 22.42 -2.73 -8.89
C LEU A 189 23.54 -3.43 -9.66
N THR A 190 23.47 -3.36 -10.99
CA THR A 190 24.39 -4.06 -11.89
C THR A 190 25.65 -3.28 -12.20
N GLU A 191 25.61 -1.96 -12.12
CA GLU A 191 26.74 -1.08 -12.35
C GLU A 191 27.34 -0.66 -11.01
N THR A 192 28.40 -1.36 -10.60
CA THR A 192 29.03 -1.22 -9.28
C THR A 192 30.55 -1.22 -9.37
N ALA A 193 31.21 -0.61 -8.39
CA ALA A 193 32.67 -0.58 -8.30
C ALA A 193 33.12 -0.57 -6.85
N PHE A 194 34.20 -1.28 -6.54
CA PHE A 194 34.86 -1.25 -5.25
C PHE A 194 36.19 -0.51 -5.38
N VAL A 195 36.33 0.61 -4.68
CA VAL A 195 37.48 1.51 -4.76
C VAL A 195 38.07 1.70 -3.37
N VAL A 196 39.39 1.55 -3.24
CA VAL A 196 40.13 2.02 -2.06
C VAL A 196 40.74 3.36 -2.40
N VAL A 197 40.44 4.39 -1.62
CA VAL A 197 40.82 5.77 -1.95
C VAL A 197 41.57 6.46 -0.81
N GLY A 198 42.79 6.92 -1.12
CA GLY A 198 43.65 7.68 -0.21
C GLY A 198 43.55 9.20 -0.42
N ASP A 199 44.50 9.94 0.13
CA ASP A 199 44.61 11.40 -0.03
C ASP A 199 45.02 11.79 -1.45
N GLU A 200 46.02 11.13 -2.02
CA GLU A 200 46.57 11.45 -3.34
C GLU A 200 46.45 10.30 -4.36
N ASP A 201 46.21 9.08 -3.90
CA ASP A 201 46.12 7.88 -4.70
C ASP A 201 44.74 7.21 -4.59
N TYR A 202 44.51 6.22 -5.47
CA TYR A 202 43.36 5.34 -5.43
C TYR A 202 43.73 4.00 -6.05
N ARG A 203 43.01 2.96 -5.65
CA ARG A 203 43.10 1.61 -6.21
C ARG A 203 41.69 1.12 -6.51
N LEU A 204 41.41 0.88 -7.79
CA LEU A 204 40.21 0.15 -8.21
C LEU A 204 40.45 -1.34 -7.93
N VAL A 205 39.65 -1.94 -7.06
CA VAL A 205 39.78 -3.35 -6.68
C VAL A 205 38.97 -4.22 -7.63
N ASP A 206 37.70 -3.87 -7.80
CA ASP A 206 36.77 -4.58 -8.67
C ASP A 206 35.75 -3.60 -9.26
N SER A 207 35.27 -3.89 -10.47
CA SER A 207 34.25 -3.08 -11.14
C SER A 207 33.48 -3.88 -12.17
N THR A 208 32.19 -3.62 -12.20
CA THR A 208 31.26 -4.14 -13.21
C THR A 208 30.86 -3.06 -14.23
N MET A 209 31.30 -1.81 -14.01
CA MET A 209 31.02 -0.68 -14.90
C MET A 209 31.94 -0.74 -16.13
N VAL A 210 31.36 -0.64 -17.32
CA VAL A 210 32.08 -0.72 -18.60
C VAL A 210 32.23 0.68 -19.21
N ASP A 211 33.43 0.97 -19.72
CA ASP A 211 33.78 2.25 -20.37
C ASP A 211 33.69 3.49 -19.46
N VAL A 212 33.77 3.30 -18.14
CA VAL A 212 33.85 4.38 -17.17
C VAL A 212 35.31 4.61 -16.79
N PRO A 213 35.83 5.86 -16.87
CA PRO A 213 37.19 6.13 -16.46
C PRO A 213 37.35 6.02 -14.94
N ASP A 214 38.36 5.28 -14.49
CA ASP A 214 38.66 5.08 -13.06
C ASP A 214 38.77 6.39 -12.26
N SER A 215 39.22 7.47 -12.89
CA SER A 215 39.32 8.79 -12.26
C SER A 215 37.95 9.36 -11.84
N ALA A 216 36.88 9.05 -12.57
CA ALA A 216 35.53 9.48 -12.22
C ALA A 216 34.98 8.67 -11.02
N LEU A 217 35.28 7.35 -10.99
CA LEU A 217 34.97 6.50 -9.84
C LEU A 217 35.73 6.94 -8.60
N ALA A 218 37.02 7.23 -8.74
CA ALA A 218 37.85 7.76 -7.66
C ALA A 218 37.34 9.12 -7.16
N GLU A 219 36.91 10.02 -8.06
CA GLU A 219 36.32 11.30 -7.66
C GLU A 219 35.05 11.10 -6.81
N LEU A 220 34.14 10.23 -7.25
CA LEU A 220 32.93 9.92 -6.49
C LEU A 220 33.26 9.27 -5.14
N ALA A 221 34.18 8.30 -5.11
CA ALA A 221 34.62 7.65 -3.87
C ALA A 221 35.27 8.63 -2.88
N ARG A 222 36.02 9.63 -3.35
CA ARG A 222 36.63 10.66 -2.48
C ARG A 222 35.58 11.49 -1.74
N ARG A 223 34.44 11.77 -2.38
CA ARG A 223 33.33 12.50 -1.74
C ARG A 223 32.79 11.76 -0.52
N SER A 224 33.00 10.44 -0.44
CA SER A 224 32.54 9.61 0.66
C SER A 224 33.45 9.60 1.87
N ARG A 225 34.65 10.17 1.80
CA ARG A 225 35.63 10.10 2.90
C ARG A 225 35.19 10.88 4.14
N ASP A 226 34.43 11.95 3.96
CA ASP A 226 33.90 12.77 5.05
C ASP A 226 32.66 12.15 5.71
N GLN A 227 32.14 11.05 5.17
CA GLN A 227 30.97 10.33 5.72
C GLN A 227 31.37 9.46 6.91
N GLU A 228 30.43 9.16 7.80
CA GLU A 228 30.68 8.15 8.84
C GLU A 228 30.94 6.76 8.20
N PRO A 229 31.81 5.92 8.77
CA PRO A 229 31.97 4.54 8.30
C PRO A 229 30.64 3.77 8.34
N THR A 230 30.49 2.79 7.45
CA THR A 230 29.27 1.95 7.36
C THR A 230 28.01 2.78 7.07
N THR A 231 28.14 3.84 6.26
CA THR A 231 27.00 4.70 5.87
C THR A 231 26.78 4.65 4.37
N VAL A 232 25.52 4.79 3.97
CA VAL A 232 25.08 4.90 2.57
C VAL A 232 24.68 6.34 2.28
N VAL A 233 25.20 6.91 1.19
CA VAL A 233 24.78 8.22 0.71
C VAL A 233 24.37 8.12 -0.75
N ILE A 234 23.20 8.68 -1.04
CA ILE A 234 22.65 8.78 -2.40
C ILE A 234 23.05 10.14 -2.97
N HIS A 235 23.55 10.13 -4.20
CA HIS A 235 24.04 11.30 -4.92
C HIS A 235 23.16 11.54 -6.15
N ASP A 236 22.49 12.69 -6.19
CA ASP A 236 21.73 13.14 -7.35
C ASP A 236 22.60 13.90 -8.36
N SER A 237 23.84 14.23 -7.97
CA SER A 237 24.79 14.97 -8.81
C SER A 237 26.06 14.16 -9.04
N LEU A 238 26.19 13.65 -10.26
CA LEU A 238 27.30 12.78 -10.64
C LEU A 238 28.42 13.54 -11.37
N PRO A 239 29.68 13.10 -11.25
CA PRO A 239 30.75 13.50 -12.17
C PRO A 239 30.35 13.25 -13.63
N GLY A 240 30.81 14.09 -14.56
CA GLY A 240 30.35 14.10 -15.97
C GLY A 240 30.25 12.73 -16.65
N PRO A 241 31.29 11.88 -16.64
CA PRO A 241 31.23 10.56 -17.27
C PRO A 241 30.18 9.61 -16.68
N LEU A 242 29.75 9.85 -15.43
CA LEU A 242 28.75 9.05 -14.72
C LEU A 242 27.34 9.63 -14.89
N SER A 243 27.19 10.95 -15.04
CA SER A 243 25.88 11.59 -15.30
C SER A 243 25.29 11.22 -16.66
N ASP A 244 26.12 10.75 -17.60
CA ASP A 244 25.65 10.26 -18.89
C ASP A 244 25.10 8.81 -18.82
N ARG A 245 25.26 8.13 -17.67
CA ARG A 245 24.94 6.70 -17.49
C ARG A 245 23.76 6.45 -16.58
N ALA A 246 23.60 7.24 -15.52
CA ALA A 246 22.53 7.08 -14.55
C ALA A 246 22.08 8.42 -14.00
N ASP A 247 20.86 8.46 -13.46
CA ASP A 247 20.27 9.65 -12.86
C ASP A 247 20.82 9.90 -11.44
N GLY A 248 21.38 8.88 -10.79
CA GLY A 248 22.03 8.99 -9.48
C GLY A 248 23.04 7.88 -9.19
N ALA A 249 23.66 7.95 -8.01
CA ALA A 249 24.60 6.94 -7.54
C ALA A 249 24.55 6.78 -6.02
N LEU A 250 24.83 5.58 -5.55
CA LEU A 250 25.07 5.29 -4.14
C LEU A 250 26.58 5.25 -3.90
N SER A 251 27.02 5.90 -2.83
CA SER A 251 28.34 5.72 -2.28
C SER A 251 28.24 5.14 -0.87
N LEU A 252 28.91 4.02 -0.66
CA LEU A 252 28.86 3.25 0.56
C LEU A 252 30.25 3.18 1.16
N ARG A 253 30.51 3.99 2.19
CA ARG A 253 31.81 3.95 2.90
C ARG A 253 31.82 2.72 3.81
N ILE A 254 32.78 1.82 3.63
CA ILE A 254 32.87 0.58 4.42
C ILE A 254 33.69 0.83 5.70
N THR A 255 35.01 0.90 5.56
CA THR A 255 35.98 1.08 6.65
C THR A 255 37.25 1.74 6.12
N GLU A 256 38.20 2.04 7.02
CA GLU A 256 39.56 2.45 6.66
C GLU A 256 40.45 1.21 6.49
N LEU A 257 41.28 1.22 5.43
CA LEU A 257 42.25 0.19 5.09
C LEU A 257 43.60 0.87 4.88
N ASP A 258 44.67 0.42 5.54
CA ASP A 258 46.06 0.92 5.44
C ASP A 258 46.32 2.04 4.40
N GLY A 259 46.02 3.29 4.79
CA GLY A 259 46.28 4.49 3.98
C GLY A 259 45.13 5.01 3.11
N GLY A 260 43.95 4.37 3.12
CA GLY A 260 42.77 4.82 2.37
C GLY A 260 41.44 4.35 2.96
N SER A 261 40.33 4.80 2.37
CA SER A 261 38.98 4.35 2.71
C SER A 261 38.47 3.36 1.65
N ALA A 262 37.95 2.21 2.07
CA ALA A 262 37.21 1.31 1.20
C ALA A 262 35.81 1.88 0.95
N VAL A 263 35.48 2.09 -0.32
CA VAL A 263 34.20 2.64 -0.77
C VAL A 263 33.64 1.75 -1.86
N LEU A 264 32.38 1.36 -1.68
CA LEU A 264 31.59 0.67 -2.70
C LEU A 264 30.69 1.69 -3.38
N LEU A 265 30.67 1.68 -4.70
CA LEU A 265 29.92 2.59 -5.56
C LEU A 265 28.89 1.79 -6.34
N ALA A 266 27.72 2.36 -6.55
CA ALA A 266 26.70 1.81 -7.42
C ALA A 266 25.98 2.92 -8.19
N LEU A 267 25.72 2.74 -9.48
CA LEU A 267 24.88 3.64 -10.26
C LEU A 267 23.42 3.22 -10.14
N ALA A 268 22.53 4.19 -10.03
CA ALA A 268 21.10 3.99 -9.89
C ALA A 268 20.31 4.87 -10.86
N ASP A 269 19.45 4.23 -11.64
CA ASP A 269 18.53 4.92 -12.56
C ASP A 269 17.41 5.65 -11.82
N ASP A 270 17.06 5.18 -10.61
CA ASP A 270 16.05 5.80 -9.75
C ASP A 270 16.61 5.98 -8.34
N PRO A 271 17.32 7.09 -8.07
CA PRO A 271 17.90 7.35 -6.75
C PRO A 271 16.84 7.51 -5.65
N ASP A 272 15.63 7.94 -5.98
CA ASP A 272 14.51 8.08 -5.03
C ASP A 272 13.80 6.74 -4.76
N GLY A 273 14.15 5.68 -5.50
CA GLY A 273 13.56 4.35 -5.38
C GLY A 273 13.96 3.58 -4.13
N PHE A 274 15.02 4.00 -3.42
CA PHE A 274 15.49 3.35 -2.20
C PHE A 274 14.71 3.82 -0.98
N ASN A 275 14.11 2.87 -0.27
CA ASN A 275 13.44 3.15 1.00
C ASN A 275 14.40 2.97 2.19
N ASP A 276 13.97 3.38 3.38
CA ASP A 276 14.74 3.26 4.62
C ASP A 276 15.15 1.80 4.95
N GLU A 277 14.34 0.82 4.56
CA GLU A 277 14.62 -0.61 4.78
C GLU A 277 15.78 -1.09 3.90
N ASP A 278 15.83 -0.66 2.63
CA ASP A 278 16.92 -0.98 1.71
C ASP A 278 18.25 -0.34 2.17
N VAL A 279 18.21 0.88 2.71
CA VAL A 279 19.37 1.54 3.33
C VAL A 279 19.88 0.77 4.54
N GLN A 280 18.99 0.35 5.45
CA GLN A 280 19.39 -0.46 6.63
C GLN A 280 20.03 -1.79 6.25
N LEU A 281 19.52 -2.43 5.19
CA LEU A 281 20.07 -3.67 4.66
C LEU A 281 21.49 -3.46 4.12
N LEU A 282 21.71 -2.36 3.39
CA LEU A 282 23.04 -1.97 2.91
C LEU A 282 23.99 -1.70 4.06
N GLU A 283 23.60 -0.93 5.06
CA GLU A 283 24.43 -0.65 6.24
C GLU A 283 24.83 -1.93 6.97
N LEU A 284 23.91 -2.90 7.09
CA LEU A 284 24.21 -4.22 7.66
C LEU A 284 25.25 -4.99 6.83
N LEU A 285 25.14 -4.95 5.49
CA LEU A 285 26.14 -5.53 4.59
C LEU A 285 27.51 -4.85 4.78
N LEU A 286 27.55 -3.52 4.85
CA LEU A 286 28.78 -2.76 5.06
C LEU A 286 29.43 -3.09 6.41
N ALA A 287 28.64 -3.33 7.45
CA ALA A 287 29.18 -3.68 8.77
C ALA A 287 29.88 -5.05 8.74
N HIS A 288 29.30 -6.01 8.02
CA HIS A 288 29.94 -7.31 7.79
C HIS A 288 31.18 -7.19 6.92
N ALA A 289 31.14 -6.36 5.87
CA ALA A 289 32.28 -6.13 5.00
C ALA A 289 33.44 -5.43 5.73
N ALA A 290 33.16 -4.43 6.55
CA ALA A 290 34.13 -3.75 7.40
C ALA A 290 34.83 -4.75 8.34
N THR A 291 34.04 -5.57 9.05
CA THR A 291 34.58 -6.61 9.93
C THR A 291 35.49 -7.59 9.18
N ALA A 292 35.11 -8.00 7.97
CA ALA A 292 35.93 -8.90 7.15
C ALA A 292 37.23 -8.24 6.68
N LEU A 293 37.16 -6.97 6.25
CA LEU A 293 38.31 -6.19 5.79
C LEU A 293 39.32 -5.92 6.91
N ASP A 294 38.83 -5.62 8.12
CA ASP A 294 39.68 -5.44 9.30
C ASP A 294 40.45 -6.73 9.60
N PHE A 295 39.78 -7.89 9.55
CA PHE A 295 40.42 -9.20 9.76
C PHE A 295 41.50 -9.51 8.72
N VAL A 296 41.20 -9.29 7.45
CA VAL A 296 42.16 -9.50 6.35
C VAL A 296 43.37 -8.58 6.48
N SER A 297 43.18 -7.33 6.92
CA SER A 297 44.25 -6.34 7.08
C SER A 297 45.16 -6.67 8.26
N ASP A 298 44.58 -7.11 9.39
CA ASP A 298 45.33 -7.56 10.56
C ASP A 298 46.20 -8.78 10.23
N GLU A 299 45.69 -9.74 9.47
CA GLU A 299 46.44 -10.95 9.09
C GLU A 299 47.63 -10.64 8.15
N HIS A 300 47.44 -9.72 7.19
CA HIS A 300 48.53 -9.27 6.31
C HIS A 300 49.62 -8.50 7.07
N THR A 301 49.25 -7.74 8.09
CA THR A 301 50.21 -7.02 8.94
C THR A 301 51.06 -7.98 9.79
N ILE A 302 50.48 -9.09 10.24
CA ILE A 302 51.19 -10.11 11.02
C ILE A 302 52.19 -10.89 10.15
N ASP A 303 51.84 -11.25 8.91
CA ASP A 303 52.71 -12.02 8.02
C ASP A 303 53.86 -11.18 7.44
N ALA A 304 53.67 -9.86 7.24
CA ALA A 304 54.75 -8.95 6.82
C ALA A 304 55.79 -8.67 7.92
N GLY A 305 55.49 -9.00 9.18
CA GLY A 305 56.36 -8.80 10.34
C GLY A 305 57.25 -10.00 10.71
N ARG A 306 57.18 -11.12 9.97
CA ARG A 306 58.00 -12.33 10.17
C ARG A 306 59.14 -12.44 9.16
#